data_AF-A0A3M2M0C8-F1
#
_entry.id   AF-A0A3M2M0C8-F1
#
_cell.length_a   1.000
_cell.length_b   1.000
_cell.length_c   1.000
_cell.angle_alpha   90.00
_cell.angle_beta   90.00
_cell.angle_gamma   90.00
#
_symmetry.space_group_name_H-M   'P 1'
#
loop_
_entity.id
_entity.type
_entity.pdbx_description
1 polymer ?
#
loop_
_entity_poly.entity_id
_entity_poly.type
_entity_poly.pdbx_seq_one_letter_code
_entity_poly.pdbx_strand_id
1 'polypeptide(L)' 'MIGTSGTVPARAVILVVLRRMFPAWDIHLCGRGIWRAEGPMLISASSCDGFVQALGDADPEALARAAEGLRLPA' A
#
# COMPACT_ATOMS: atom_id res chain seq x y z
N MET A 1 12.15 26.62 -14.61
CA MET A 1 11.75 26.75 -13.19
C MET A 1 10.23 26.68 -13.12
N ILE A 2 9.68 25.58 -12.61
CA ILE A 2 8.25 25.49 -12.28
C ILE A 2 8.21 25.03 -10.83
N GLY A 3 7.96 25.98 -9.93
CA GLY A 3 7.74 25.68 -8.53
C GLY A 3 6.39 25.01 -8.39
N THR A 4 6.37 23.71 -8.16
CA THR A 4 5.22 23.05 -7.55
C THR A 4 5.52 22.91 -6.07
N SER A 5 5.01 23.81 -5.23
CA SER A 5 4.60 23.41 -3.88
C SER A 5 3.35 22.54 -4.03
N GLY A 6 3.49 21.41 -4.71
CA GLY A 6 2.41 20.48 -5.02
C GLY A 6 2.26 19.56 -3.83
N THR A 7 1.21 19.75 -3.04
CA THR A 7 0.88 18.85 -1.94
C THR A 7 0.79 17.43 -2.48
N VAL A 8 1.69 16.55 -2.06
CA VAL A 8 1.63 15.13 -2.43
C VAL A 8 0.33 14.57 -1.85
N PRO A 9 -0.58 14.00 -2.66
CA PRO A 9 -1.80 13.42 -2.13
C PRO A 9 -1.45 12.32 -1.13
N ALA A 10 -2.11 12.28 0.04
CA ALA A 10 -1.84 11.28 1.07
C ALA A 10 -1.86 9.85 0.51
N ARG A 11 -2.80 9.56 -0.39
CA ARG A 11 -2.89 8.29 -1.14
C ARG A 11 -1.63 7.93 -1.94
N ALA A 12 -0.92 8.89 -2.50
CA ALA A 12 0.32 8.64 -3.23
C ALA A 12 1.47 8.28 -2.29
N VAL A 13 1.52 8.92 -1.10
CA VAL A 13 2.47 8.55 -0.05
C VAL A 13 2.21 7.13 0.44
N ILE A 14 0.96 6.81 0.76
CA ILE A 14 0.53 5.47 1.17
C ILE A 14 0.89 4.43 0.10
N LEU A 15 0.63 4.70 -1.17
CA LEU A 15 0.98 3.79 -2.27
C LEU A 15 2.48 3.46 -2.29
N VAL A 16 3.34 4.45 -2.07
CA VAL A 16 4.80 4.24 -2.00
C VAL A 16 5.17 3.37 -0.79
N VAL A 17 4.54 3.60 0.36
CA VAL A 17 4.75 2.79 1.56
C VAL A 17 4.34 1.34 1.31
N LEU A 18 3.14 1.10 0.77
CA LEU A 18 2.64 -0.24 0.50
C LEU A 18 3.53 -1.02 -0.48
N ARG A 19 4.01 -0.38 -1.55
CA ARG A 19 4.96 -1.01 -2.50
C ARG A 19 6.29 -1.40 -1.85
N ARG A 20 6.72 -0.68 -0.81
CA ARG A 20 7.93 -1.03 -0.05
C ARG A 20 7.68 -2.17 0.92
N MET A 21 6.50 -2.21 1.53
CA MET A 21 6.10 -3.26 2.47
C MET A 21 5.87 -4.60 1.77
N PHE A 22 5.27 -4.57 0.57
CA PHE A 22 4.88 -5.74 -0.21
C PHE A 22 5.58 -5.75 -1.58
N PRO A 23 6.91 -5.93 -1.63
CA PRO A 23 7.68 -5.79 -2.87
C PRO A 23 7.38 -6.87 -3.92
N ALA A 24 6.75 -7.97 -3.53
CA ALA A 24 6.34 -9.04 -4.43
C ALA A 24 5.01 -8.75 -5.17
N TRP A 25 4.32 -7.65 -4.81
CA TRP A 25 3.01 -7.31 -5.33
C TRP A 25 3.07 -6.07 -6.22
N ASP A 26 2.40 -6.11 -7.38
CA ASP A 26 2.17 -4.92 -8.18
C ASP A 26 0.96 -4.15 -7.63
N ILE A 27 1.24 -3.16 -6.80
CA ILE A 27 0.24 -2.36 -6.12
C ILE A 27 -0.02 -1.06 -6.89
N HIS A 28 -1.28 -0.75 -7.19
CA HIS A 28 -1.67 0.49 -7.85
C HIS A 28 -3.03 1.01 -7.36
N LEU A 29 -3.28 2.30 -7.60
CA LEU A 29 -4.56 2.95 -7.32
C LEU A 29 -5.26 3.26 -8.65
N CYS A 30 -6.45 2.71 -8.85
CA CYS A 30 -7.25 3.00 -10.02
C CYS A 30 -7.82 4.43 -9.98
N GLY A 31 -8.18 4.98 -11.15
CA GLY A 31 -8.77 6.32 -11.28
C GLY A 31 -10.08 6.55 -10.53
N ARG A 32 -10.71 5.50 -9.98
CA ARG A 32 -11.88 5.55 -9.11
C ARG A 32 -11.56 5.52 -7.60
N GLY A 33 -10.29 5.60 -7.22
CA GLY A 33 -9.85 5.52 -5.82
C GLY A 33 -9.86 4.11 -5.24
N ILE A 34 -9.90 3.08 -6.09
CA ILE A 34 -9.86 1.67 -5.68
C ILE A 34 -8.40 1.21 -5.61
N TRP A 35 -8.03 0.61 -4.49
CA TRP A 35 -6.73 -0.01 -4.29
C TRP A 35 -6.70 -1.39 -4.93
N ARG A 36 -5.61 -1.73 -5.61
CA ARG A 36 -5.40 -3.03 -6.25
C ARG A 36 -3.99 -3.54 -6.02
N ALA A 37 -3.88 -4.86 -5.81
CA ALA A 37 -2.62 -5.58 -5.80
C ALA A 37 -2.74 -6.79 -6.73
N GLU A 38 -1.73 -6.99 -7.57
CA GLU A 38 -1.58 -8.18 -8.39
C GLU A 38 -0.35 -8.96 -7.90
N GLY A 39 -0.55 -10.25 -7.64
CA GLY A 39 0.46 -11.17 -7.11
C GLY A 39 -0.01 -12.62 -7.30
N PRO A 40 0.15 -13.51 -6.29
CA PRO A 40 -0.43 -14.85 -6.34
C PRO A 40 -1.95 -14.88 -6.50
N MET A 41 -2.62 -13.78 -6.10
CA MET A 41 -4.04 -13.55 -6.35
C MET A 41 -4.31 -12.07 -6.62
N LEU A 42 -5.52 -11.75 -7.05
CA LEU A 42 -5.97 -10.37 -7.24
C LEU A 42 -6.67 -9.87 -5.97
N ILE A 43 -6.21 -8.75 -5.43
CA ILE A 43 -6.83 -8.08 -4.29
C ILE A 43 -7.35 -6.72 -4.74
N SER A 44 -8.56 -6.38 -4.33
CA SER A 44 -9.10 -5.04 -4.53
C SER A 44 -9.92 -4.58 -3.33
N ALA A 45 -9.78 -3.32 -2.96
CA ALA A 45 -10.56 -2.73 -1.89
C ALA A 45 -10.84 -1.24 -2.14
N SER A 46 -11.99 -0.77 -1.65
CA SER A 46 -12.40 0.65 -1.74
C SER A 46 -11.80 1.52 -0.64
N SER A 47 -11.25 0.91 0.42
CA SER A 47 -10.57 1.60 1.52
C SER A 47 -9.12 1.13 1.65
N CYS A 48 -8.26 2.00 2.17
CA CYS A 48 -6.87 1.65 2.44
C CYS A 48 -6.77 0.59 3.54
N ASP A 49 -7.55 0.74 4.63
CA ASP A 49 -7.49 -0.19 5.76
C ASP A 49 -7.92 -1.60 5.34
N GLY A 50 -9.01 -1.72 4.58
CA GLY A 50 -9.45 -3.01 4.05
C GLY A 50 -8.46 -3.60 3.05
N PHE A 51 -7.73 -2.76 2.32
CA PHE A 51 -6.68 -3.20 1.42
C PHE A 51 -5.46 -3.76 2.16
N VAL A 52 -5.01 -3.08 3.22
CA VAL A 52 -3.89 -3.53 4.06
C VAL A 52 -4.23 -4.82 4.79
N GLN A 53 -5.45 -4.93 5.33
CA GLN A 53 -5.96 -6.16 5.93
C GLN A 53 -5.87 -7.32 4.93
N ALA A 54 -6.44 -7.16 3.73
CA ALA A 54 -6.45 -8.21 2.71
C ALA A 54 -5.05 -8.59 2.23
N LEU A 55 -4.13 -7.62 2.09
CA LEU A 55 -2.72 -7.90 1.79
C LEU A 55 -2.02 -8.66 2.92
N GLY A 56 -2.32 -8.31 4.17
CA GLY A 56 -1.80 -9.02 5.35
C GLY A 56 -2.26 -10.46 5.44
N ASP A 57 -3.53 -10.72 5.12
CA ASP A 57 -4.08 -12.07 5.06
C ASP A 57 -3.44 -12.88 3.91
N ALA A 58 -3.10 -12.21 2.81
CA ALA A 58 -2.51 -12.81 1.61
C ALA A 58 -1.00 -13.09 1.73
N ASP A 59 -0.27 -12.21 2.41
CA ASP A 59 1.19 -12.28 2.59
C ASP A 59 1.55 -11.88 4.04
N PRO A 60 1.28 -12.77 5.01
CA PRO A 60 1.51 -12.48 6.42
C PRO A 60 2.99 -12.21 6.73
N GLU A 61 3.91 -12.85 6.00
CA GLU A 61 5.35 -12.70 6.18
C GLU A 61 5.84 -11.32 5.73
N ALA A 62 5.34 -10.79 4.59
CA ALA A 62 5.65 -9.43 4.18
C ALA A 62 5.12 -8.41 5.19
N LEU A 63 3.89 -8.60 5.70
CA LEU A 63 3.33 -7.71 6.71
C LEU A 63 4.14 -7.74 8.02
N ALA A 64 4.53 -8.93 8.49
CA ALA A 64 5.36 -9.06 9.70
C ALA A 64 6.72 -8.37 9.56
N ARG A 65 7.40 -8.56 8.41
CA ARG A 65 8.66 -7.87 8.11
C ARG A 65 8.50 -6.35 8.05
N ALA A 66 7.42 -5.89 7.44
CA ALA A 66 7.12 -4.46 7.38
C ALA A 66 6.83 -3.87 8.76
N ALA A 67 6.11 -4.60 9.62
CA ALA A 67 5.80 -4.18 10.98
C ALA A 67 7.06 -4.01 11.86
N GLU A 68 8.05 -4.91 11.73
CA GLU A 68 9.34 -4.77 12.40
C GLU A 68 10.07 -3.48 11.99
N GLY A 69 10.02 -3.13 10.69
CA GLY A 69 10.60 -1.90 10.17
C GLY A 69 9.82 -0.63 10.55
N LEU A 70 8.53 -0.74 10.87
CA LEU A 70 7.67 0.36 11.27
C LEU A 70 7.72 0.66 12.77
N ARG A 71 8.20 -0.30 13.59
CA ARG A 71 8.30 -0.25 15.06
C ARG A 71 7.26 0.68 15.68
N LEU A 72 5.99 0.40 15.40
CA LEU A 72 4.85 1.09 15.98
C LEU A 72 4.86 0.77 17.49
N PRO A 73 4.82 1.77 18.38
CA PRO A 73 4.67 1.49 19.81
C PRO A 73 3.38 0.69 20.02
N ALA A 74 3.48 -0.38 20.80
CA ALA A 74 2.36 -1.21 21.21
C ALA A 74 1.28 -0.41 21.94
#